data_AF-A0A353F4R0-F1
#
_entry.id   AF-A0A353F4R0-F1
#
_cell.length_a   1.000
_cell.length_b   1.000
_cell.length_c   1.000
_cell.angle_alpha   90.00
_cell.angle_beta   90.00
_cell.angle_gamma   90.00
#
_symmetry.space_group_name_H-M   'P 1'
#
loop_
_entity.id
_entity.type
_entity.pdbx_description
1 polymer ?
#
loop_
_entity_poly.entity_id
_entity_poly.type
_entity_poly.pdbx_seq_one_letter_code
_entity_poly.pdbx_strand_id
1 'polypeptide(L)'
;AEFAGKWIEQIRDPNIQRDSAKRLASSLARRDPESASDWIRNMTTVTTRREAAEVVSEIYAQQNLDAAKLWAESLPKDTMTEAAEGVAKYLARKDPVEAAIWLRGLGNDPDLDGARIRFLQETGKQDPQTALENVSTLSRPKDQERYYRDILNRWHKTDGNAAIAWATQNSDFLPAKALKGILPRPKKKKK
;
A
#
# COMPACT_ATOMS: atom_id res chain seq x y z
N ALA A 1 -4.75 -8.52 27.67
CA ALA A 1 -4.55 -7.43 26.69
C ALA A 1 -4.85 -6.08 27.33
N GLU A 2 -5.98 -5.97 28.03
CA GLU A 2 -6.48 -4.72 28.62
C GLU A 2 -5.45 -3.96 29.48
N PHE A 3 -4.73 -4.64 30.39
CA PHE A 3 -3.70 -4.01 31.22
C PHE A 3 -2.55 -3.40 30.39
N ALA A 4 -2.02 -4.15 29.43
CA ALA A 4 -0.93 -3.70 28.57
C ALA A 4 -1.37 -2.53 27.67
N GLY A 5 -2.61 -2.56 27.16
CA GLY A 5 -3.19 -1.47 26.38
C GLY A 5 -3.29 -0.17 27.18
N LYS A 6 -3.83 -0.23 28.41
CA LYS A 6 -3.92 0.95 29.29
C LYS A 6 -2.55 1.50 29.66
N TRP A 7 -1.57 0.64 29.90
CA TRP A 7 -0.20 1.07 30.20
C TRP A 7 0.44 1.80 29.02
N ILE A 8 0.25 1.31 27.78
CA ILE A 8 0.79 1.96 26.57
C ILE A 8 0.28 3.39 26.42
N GLU A 9 -1.00 3.65 26.68
CA GLU A 9 -1.56 5.01 26.61
C GLU A 9 -0.96 5.98 27.65
N GLN A 10 -0.31 5.47 28.71
CA GLN A 10 0.35 6.29 29.73
C GLN A 10 1.83 6.59 29.41
N ILE A 11 2.39 5.97 28.38
CA ILE A 11 3.78 6.19 27.98
C ILE A 11 3.91 7.61 27.41
N ARG A 12 4.74 8.44 28.05
CA ARG A 12 4.95 9.84 27.64
C ARG A 12 5.87 9.99 26.43
N ASP A 13 6.80 9.05 26.25
CA ASP A 13 7.70 9.07 25.09
C ASP A 13 6.95 8.54 23.84
N PRO A 14 6.76 9.37 22.79
CA PRO A 14 5.97 8.96 21.63
C PRO A 14 6.60 7.81 20.83
N ASN A 15 7.92 7.64 20.86
CA ASN A 15 8.58 6.55 20.13
C ASN A 15 8.36 5.23 20.86
N ILE A 16 8.60 5.23 22.18
CA ILE A 16 8.38 4.05 23.02
C ILE A 16 6.92 3.63 23.00
N GLN A 17 5.99 4.58 23.02
CA GLN A 17 4.57 4.31 22.94
C GLN A 17 4.21 3.59 21.64
N ARG A 18 4.60 4.15 20.49
CA ARG A 18 4.32 3.58 19.18
C ARG A 18 4.92 2.21 18.99
N ASP A 19 6.18 2.01 19.39
CA ASP A 19 6.84 0.72 19.24
C ASP A 19 6.24 -0.34 20.16
N SER A 20 5.87 0.02 21.39
CA SER A 20 5.15 -0.87 22.31
C SER A 20 3.77 -1.23 21.76
N ALA A 21 3.06 -0.27 21.19
CA ALA A 21 1.76 -0.47 20.58
C ALA A 21 1.82 -1.43 19.38
N LYS A 22 2.77 -1.23 18.45
CA LYS A 22 2.96 -2.13 17.30
C LYS A 22 3.30 -3.56 17.72
N ARG A 23 4.11 -3.73 18.78
CA ARG A 23 4.44 -5.05 19.34
C ARG A 23 3.22 -5.74 19.95
N LEU A 24 2.42 -5.01 20.73
CA LEU A 24 1.19 -5.55 21.30
C LEU A 24 0.17 -5.87 20.21
N ALA A 25 -0.04 -4.96 19.24
CA ALA A 25 -0.88 -5.16 18.05
C ALA A 25 -0.52 -6.47 17.34
N SER A 26 0.77 -6.67 17.03
CA SER A 26 1.23 -7.88 16.34
C SER A 26 0.97 -9.14 17.17
N SER A 27 1.25 -9.10 18.47
CA SER A 27 1.04 -10.25 19.36
C SER A 27 -0.44 -10.61 19.50
N LEU A 28 -1.30 -9.61 19.70
CA LEU A 28 -2.75 -9.81 19.78
C LEU A 28 -3.29 -10.33 18.45
N ALA A 29 -2.98 -9.67 17.33
CA ALA A 29 -3.53 -10.01 16.04
C ALA A 29 -3.19 -11.44 15.60
N ARG A 30 -2.00 -11.94 15.93
CA ARG A 30 -1.61 -13.34 15.63
C ARG A 30 -2.40 -14.39 16.41
N ARG A 31 -2.90 -14.03 17.60
CA ARG A 31 -3.64 -14.95 18.46
C ARG A 31 -5.15 -14.82 18.26
N ASP A 32 -5.61 -13.58 18.20
CA ASP A 32 -7.01 -13.19 18.09
C ASP A 32 -7.10 -11.79 17.45
N PRO A 33 -7.30 -11.73 16.11
CA PRO A 33 -7.41 -10.46 15.40
C PRO A 33 -8.65 -9.64 15.79
N GLU A 34 -9.71 -10.25 16.32
CA GLU A 34 -10.88 -9.50 16.81
C GLU A 34 -10.54 -8.76 18.10
N SER A 35 -9.90 -9.44 19.06
CA SER A 35 -9.38 -8.78 20.27
C SER A 35 -8.41 -7.64 19.94
N ALA A 36 -7.58 -7.79 18.90
CA ALA A 36 -6.67 -6.73 18.46
C ALA A 36 -7.46 -5.55 17.86
N SER A 37 -8.43 -5.84 17.00
CA SER A 37 -9.35 -4.86 16.39
C SER A 37 -10.08 -4.03 17.43
N ASP A 38 -10.60 -4.67 18.47
CA ASP A 38 -11.28 -4.00 19.58
C ASP A 38 -10.34 -3.15 20.43
N TRP A 39 -9.10 -3.61 20.64
CA TRP A 39 -8.11 -2.80 21.32
C TRP A 39 -7.78 -1.52 20.53
N ILE A 40 -7.60 -1.60 19.21
CA ILE A 40 -7.35 -0.43 18.33
C ILE A 40 -8.49 0.59 18.43
N ARG A 41 -9.75 0.14 18.44
CA ARG A 41 -10.93 1.03 18.55
C ARG A 41 -10.94 1.86 19.83
N ASN A 42 -10.33 1.35 20.91
CA ASN A 42 -10.29 2.01 22.21
C ASN A 42 -9.05 2.90 22.42
N MET A 43 -8.14 3.00 21.43
CA MET A 43 -6.95 3.84 21.53
C MET A 43 -7.27 5.32 21.30
N THR A 44 -6.84 6.17 22.21
CA THR A 44 -7.07 7.62 22.15
C THR A 44 -5.97 8.33 21.37
N THR A 45 -4.73 7.84 21.44
CA THR A 45 -3.60 8.43 20.73
C THR A 45 -3.66 8.09 19.24
N VAL A 46 -4.16 9.03 18.43
CA VAL A 46 -4.45 8.87 16.99
C VAL A 46 -3.27 8.31 16.19
N THR A 47 -2.08 8.90 16.31
CA THR A 47 -0.89 8.44 15.57
C THR A 47 -0.53 7.00 15.91
N THR A 48 -0.54 6.66 17.20
CA THR A 48 -0.25 5.31 17.70
C THR A 48 -1.32 4.32 17.23
N ARG A 49 -2.61 4.71 17.24
CA ARG A 49 -3.73 3.91 16.74
C ARG A 49 -3.57 3.55 15.27
N ARG A 50 -3.23 4.53 14.42
CA ARG A 50 -3.00 4.33 12.97
C ARG A 50 -1.87 3.35 12.68
N GLU A 51 -0.70 3.55 13.28
CA GLU A 51 0.44 2.65 13.09
C GLU A 51 0.15 1.23 13.59
N ALA A 52 -0.57 1.10 14.71
CA ALA A 52 -1.00 -0.19 15.22
C ALA A 52 -2.08 -0.83 14.33
N ALA A 53 -2.97 -0.04 13.74
CA ALA A 53 -4.02 -0.51 12.84
C ALA A 53 -3.47 -1.11 11.54
N GLU A 54 -2.43 -0.51 10.94
CA GLU A 54 -1.71 -1.09 9.79
C GLU A 54 -1.17 -2.50 10.12
N VAL A 55 -0.57 -2.66 11.31
CA VAL A 55 -0.02 -3.95 11.75
C VAL A 55 -1.12 -4.98 11.96
N VAL A 56 -2.23 -4.60 12.62
CA VAL A 56 -3.35 -5.50 12.84
C VAL A 56 -3.98 -5.90 11.50
N SER A 57 -4.19 -4.97 10.57
CA SER A 57 -4.87 -5.28 9.30
C SER A 57 -4.06 -6.23 8.42
N GLU A 58 -2.74 -6.07 8.34
CA GLU A 58 -1.89 -6.99 7.58
C GLU A 58 -1.94 -8.42 8.14
N ILE A 59 -1.93 -8.57 9.48
CA ILE A 59 -1.96 -9.88 10.14
C ILE A 59 -3.37 -10.48 10.12
N TYR A 60 -4.39 -9.64 10.24
CA TYR A 60 -5.78 -10.08 10.13
C TYR A 60 -6.03 -10.60 8.72
N ALA A 61 -5.59 -9.89 7.69
CA ALA A 61 -5.75 -10.32 6.30
C ALA A 61 -5.08 -11.68 6.00
N GLN A 62 -3.99 -12.01 6.71
CA GLN A 62 -3.35 -13.33 6.61
C GLN A 62 -4.22 -14.49 7.14
N GLN A 63 -5.10 -14.22 8.10
CA GLN A 63 -5.95 -15.20 8.74
C GLN A 63 -7.36 -15.23 8.14
N ASN A 64 -7.94 -14.06 7.91
CA ASN A 64 -9.25 -13.87 7.33
C ASN A 64 -9.29 -12.53 6.58
N LEU A 65 -9.12 -12.62 5.26
CA LEU A 65 -9.05 -11.47 4.37
C LEU A 65 -10.34 -10.64 4.36
N ASP A 66 -11.50 -11.30 4.25
CA ASP A 66 -12.78 -10.60 4.15
C ASP A 66 -13.10 -9.86 5.44
N ALA A 67 -12.85 -10.49 6.60
CA ALA A 67 -13.03 -9.82 7.88
C ALA A 67 -12.06 -8.64 8.06
N ALA A 68 -10.81 -8.76 7.59
CA ALA A 68 -9.84 -7.66 7.65
C ALA A 68 -10.25 -6.45 6.79
N LYS A 69 -10.79 -6.68 5.59
CA LYS A 69 -11.34 -5.62 4.73
C LYS A 69 -12.51 -4.91 5.40
N LEU A 70 -13.48 -5.68 5.88
CA LEU A 70 -14.65 -5.16 6.59
C LEU A 70 -14.23 -4.37 7.85
N TRP A 71 -13.25 -4.88 8.59
CA TRP A 71 -12.71 -4.18 9.75
C TRP A 71 -12.06 -2.85 9.36
N ALA A 72 -11.17 -2.83 8.37
CA ALA A 72 -10.52 -1.61 7.90
C ALA A 72 -11.55 -0.56 7.43
N GLU A 73 -12.55 -0.98 6.67
CA GLU A 73 -13.64 -0.12 6.18
C GLU A 73 -14.56 0.41 7.29
N SER A 74 -14.63 -0.29 8.44
CA SER A 74 -15.42 0.14 9.60
C SER A 74 -14.75 1.22 10.46
N LEU A 75 -13.45 1.47 10.26
CA LEU A 75 -12.70 2.41 11.08
C LEU A 75 -13.02 3.86 10.70
N PRO A 76 -12.83 4.82 11.63
CA PRO A 76 -12.85 6.24 11.29
C PRO A 76 -11.87 6.52 10.15
N LYS A 77 -12.23 7.44 9.24
CA LYS A 77 -11.46 7.74 8.02
C LYS A 77 -9.96 7.91 8.28
N ASP A 78 -9.66 8.59 9.39
CA ASP A 78 -8.32 8.93 9.83
C ASP A 78 -7.45 7.71 10.19
N THR A 79 -8.04 6.56 10.47
CA THR A 79 -7.38 5.29 10.83
C THR A 79 -7.60 4.22 9.75
N MET A 80 -8.72 4.31 9.03
CA MET A 80 -9.08 3.45 7.91
C MET A 80 -8.01 3.46 6.82
N THR A 81 -7.39 4.62 6.56
CA THR A 81 -6.34 4.75 5.55
C THR A 81 -5.12 3.88 5.84
N GLU A 82 -4.61 3.90 7.07
CA GLU A 82 -3.45 3.11 7.50
C GLU A 82 -3.81 1.63 7.68
N ALA A 83 -5.02 1.33 8.14
CA ALA A 83 -5.52 -0.05 8.10
C ALA A 83 -5.58 -0.57 6.65
N ALA A 84 -6.02 0.26 5.70
CA ALA A 84 -6.08 -0.12 4.30
C ALA A 84 -4.69 -0.38 3.70
N GLU A 85 -3.65 0.35 4.14
CA GLU A 85 -2.27 0.06 3.76
C GLU A 85 -1.84 -1.37 4.12
N GLY A 86 -2.16 -1.82 5.34
CA GLY A 86 -1.81 -3.17 5.80
C GLY A 86 -2.54 -4.28 5.04
N VAL A 87 -3.85 -4.11 4.76
CA VAL A 87 -4.59 -5.07 3.91
C VAL A 87 -4.05 -5.05 2.49
N ALA A 88 -3.82 -3.87 1.90
CA ALA A 88 -3.30 -3.72 0.55
C ALA A 88 -1.91 -4.36 0.41
N LYS A 89 -1.06 -4.24 1.44
CA LYS A 89 0.26 -4.89 1.49
C LYS A 89 0.16 -6.42 1.44
N TYR A 90 -0.78 -7.02 2.17
CA TYR A 90 -1.01 -8.46 2.12
C TYR A 90 -1.57 -8.89 0.76
N LEU A 91 -2.66 -8.24 0.31
CA LEU A 91 -3.30 -8.52 -0.97
C LEU A 91 -2.32 -8.38 -2.13
N ALA A 92 -1.56 -7.29 -2.21
CA ALA A 92 -0.61 -7.05 -3.28
C ALA A 92 0.42 -8.17 -3.45
N ARG A 93 0.77 -8.88 -2.37
CA ARG A 93 1.69 -10.03 -2.42
C ARG A 93 0.98 -11.32 -2.83
N LYS A 94 -0.30 -11.47 -2.44
CA LYS A 94 -1.06 -12.71 -2.62
C LYS A 94 -1.84 -12.74 -3.93
N ASP A 95 -2.57 -11.67 -4.21
CA ASP A 95 -3.40 -11.44 -5.39
C ASP A 95 -3.42 -9.93 -5.73
N PRO A 96 -2.51 -9.47 -6.61
CA PRO A 96 -2.48 -8.09 -7.05
C PRO A 96 -3.76 -7.59 -7.73
N VAL A 97 -4.49 -8.47 -8.41
CA VAL A 97 -5.69 -8.09 -9.15
C VAL A 97 -6.81 -7.80 -8.16
N GLU A 98 -7.00 -8.66 -7.16
CA GLU A 98 -7.94 -8.44 -6.07
C GLU A 98 -7.60 -7.18 -5.27
N ALA A 99 -6.30 -6.95 -4.99
CA ALA A 99 -5.84 -5.73 -4.32
C ALA A 99 -6.27 -4.47 -5.08
N ALA A 100 -6.08 -4.45 -6.40
CA ALA A 100 -6.45 -3.34 -7.26
C ALA A 100 -7.98 -3.11 -7.30
N ILE A 101 -8.76 -4.19 -7.35
CA ILE A 101 -10.23 -4.12 -7.31
C ILE A 101 -10.69 -3.54 -5.97
N TRP A 102 -10.19 -4.07 -4.87
CA TRP A 102 -10.56 -3.62 -3.53
C TRP A 102 -10.20 -2.15 -3.29
N LEU A 103 -8.97 -1.73 -3.62
CA LEU A 103 -8.54 -0.33 -3.48
C LEU A 103 -9.36 0.65 -4.32
N ARG A 104 -9.83 0.24 -5.51
CA ARG A 104 -10.76 1.06 -6.32
C ARG A 104 -12.15 1.14 -5.69
N GLY A 105 -12.60 0.06 -5.04
CA GLY A 105 -13.87 0.02 -4.30
C GLY A 105 -13.91 1.01 -3.13
N LEU A 106 -12.76 1.32 -2.53
CA LEU A 106 -12.63 2.35 -1.48
C LEU A 106 -12.82 3.79 -2.00
N GLY A 107 -12.92 3.99 -3.32
CA GLY A 107 -13.12 5.28 -3.96
C GLY A 107 -11.82 5.96 -4.38
N ASN A 108 -11.90 7.26 -4.71
CA ASN A 108 -10.81 8.08 -5.27
C ASN A 108 -10.27 9.13 -4.27
N ASP A 109 -10.46 8.90 -2.97
CA ASP A 109 -9.98 9.84 -1.95
C ASP A 109 -8.44 9.96 -1.98
N PRO A 110 -7.86 11.18 -1.96
CA PRO A 110 -6.42 11.36 -1.85
C PRO A 110 -5.79 10.78 -0.59
N ASP A 111 -6.54 10.64 0.50
CA ASP A 111 -6.02 10.06 1.74
C ASP A 111 -5.70 8.55 1.58
N LEU A 112 -6.26 7.89 0.56
CA LEU A 112 -5.96 6.49 0.20
C LEU A 112 -4.70 6.32 -0.64
N ASP A 113 -4.04 7.40 -1.06
CA ASP A 113 -2.83 7.30 -1.89
C ASP A 113 -1.71 6.52 -1.17
N GLY A 114 -1.66 6.52 0.17
CA GLY A 114 -0.75 5.68 0.94
C GLY A 114 -0.92 4.18 0.67
N ALA A 115 -2.18 3.70 0.70
CA ALA A 115 -2.51 2.30 0.42
C ALA A 115 -2.26 1.91 -1.04
N ARG A 116 -2.60 2.81 -1.97
CA ARG A 116 -2.29 2.64 -3.41
C ARG A 116 -0.78 2.59 -3.65
N ILE A 117 -0.02 3.47 -3.02
CA ILE A 117 1.43 3.48 -3.07
C ILE A 117 2.00 2.16 -2.53
N ARG A 118 1.49 1.69 -1.39
CA ARG A 118 1.94 0.43 -0.81
C ARG A 118 1.69 -0.74 -1.75
N PHE A 119 0.50 -0.79 -2.35
CA PHE A 119 0.17 -1.75 -3.40
C PHE A 119 1.15 -1.67 -4.58
N LEU A 120 1.38 -0.49 -5.15
CA LEU A 120 2.30 -0.31 -6.29
C LEU A 120 3.73 -0.77 -5.97
N GLN A 121 4.20 -0.54 -4.74
CA GLN A 121 5.54 -0.94 -4.30
C GLN A 121 5.71 -2.45 -4.16
N GLU A 122 4.69 -3.16 -3.67
CA GLU A 122 4.68 -4.61 -3.53
C GLU A 122 4.46 -5.28 -4.90
N THR A 123 3.38 -4.89 -5.58
CA THR A 123 3.00 -5.44 -6.89
C THR A 123 4.06 -5.19 -7.95
N GLY A 124 4.63 -3.97 -8.01
CA GLY A 124 5.60 -3.62 -9.05
C GLY A 124 6.94 -4.38 -8.98
N LYS A 125 7.15 -5.22 -7.95
CA LYS A 125 8.29 -6.14 -7.88
C LYS A 125 8.00 -7.49 -8.54
N GLN A 126 6.75 -7.95 -8.54
CA GLN A 126 6.35 -9.29 -8.99
C GLN A 126 5.48 -9.27 -10.25
N ASP A 127 4.64 -8.24 -10.39
CA ASP A 127 3.73 -8.02 -11.50
C ASP A 127 3.77 -6.53 -11.89
N PRO A 128 4.82 -6.11 -12.64
CA PRO A 128 4.97 -4.72 -13.03
C PRO A 128 3.83 -4.22 -13.91
N GLN A 129 3.20 -5.09 -14.72
CA GLN A 129 2.09 -4.69 -15.59
C GLN A 129 0.87 -4.30 -14.75
N THR A 130 0.43 -5.15 -13.82
CA THR A 130 -0.70 -4.83 -12.94
C THR A 130 -0.41 -3.57 -12.10
N ALA A 131 0.83 -3.38 -11.63
CA ALA A 131 1.19 -2.15 -10.95
C ALA A 131 1.05 -0.92 -11.86
N LEU A 132 1.59 -0.97 -13.08
CA LEU A 132 1.56 0.15 -14.03
C LEU A 132 0.14 0.54 -14.44
N GLU A 133 -0.75 -0.42 -14.66
CA GLU A 133 -2.17 -0.19 -14.97
C GLU A 133 -2.92 0.55 -13.86
N ASN A 134 -2.39 0.52 -12.63
CA ASN A 134 -3.00 1.14 -11.45
C ASN A 134 -2.26 2.42 -10.99
N VAL A 135 -1.17 2.84 -11.63
CA VAL A 135 -0.47 4.08 -11.22
C VAL A 135 -1.36 5.32 -11.35
N SER A 136 -2.26 5.33 -12.34
CA SER A 136 -3.23 6.42 -12.57
C SER A 136 -4.22 6.63 -11.43
N THR A 137 -4.35 5.65 -10.51
CA THR A 137 -5.21 5.75 -9.32
C THR A 137 -4.65 6.69 -8.24
N LEU A 138 -3.37 7.05 -8.32
CA LEU A 138 -2.78 8.05 -7.42
C LEU A 138 -3.33 9.44 -7.74
N SER A 139 -3.63 10.23 -6.71
CA SER A 139 -4.30 11.52 -6.88
C SER A 139 -3.38 12.62 -7.40
N ARG A 140 -2.07 12.50 -7.17
CA ARG A 140 -1.07 13.52 -7.52
C ARG A 140 -0.31 13.15 -8.80
N PRO A 141 -0.34 13.98 -9.87
CA PRO A 141 0.38 13.71 -11.11
C PRO A 141 1.90 13.53 -10.94
N LYS A 142 2.51 14.22 -9.96
CA LYS A 142 3.94 14.04 -9.63
C LYS A 142 4.25 12.64 -9.07
N ASP A 143 3.33 12.07 -8.31
CA ASP A 143 3.47 10.71 -7.78
C ASP A 143 3.26 9.69 -8.89
N GLN A 144 2.28 9.91 -9.77
CA GLN A 144 2.08 9.09 -10.98
C GLN A 144 3.35 9.05 -11.84
N GLU A 145 3.93 10.21 -12.19
CA GLU A 145 5.17 10.26 -12.99
C GLU A 145 6.32 9.51 -12.32
N ARG A 146 6.48 9.67 -11.00
CA ARG A 146 7.50 8.95 -10.24
C ARG A 146 7.29 7.44 -10.35
N TYR A 147 6.09 6.94 -10.05
CA TYR A 147 5.85 5.50 -10.00
C TYR A 147 5.86 4.84 -11.38
N TYR A 148 5.32 5.49 -12.42
CA TYR A 148 5.48 5.00 -13.80
C TYR A 148 6.95 4.80 -14.14
N ARG A 149 7.77 5.84 -13.91
CA ARG A 149 9.21 5.79 -14.20
C ARG A 149 9.92 4.72 -13.38
N ASP A 150 9.66 4.67 -12.08
CA ASP A 150 10.40 3.79 -11.17
C ASP A 150 10.06 2.31 -11.41
N ILE A 151 8.78 1.98 -11.65
CA ILE A 151 8.34 0.61 -11.97
C ILE A 151 8.85 0.20 -13.35
N LEU A 152 8.67 1.05 -14.38
CA LEU A 152 9.16 0.74 -15.73
C LEU A 152 10.68 0.54 -15.75
N ASN A 153 11.45 1.39 -15.06
CA ASN A 153 12.91 1.26 -15.01
C ASN A 153 13.34 -0.04 -14.33
N ARG A 154 12.63 -0.45 -13.27
CA ARG A 154 12.89 -1.73 -12.61
C ARG A 154 12.53 -2.89 -13.54
N TRP A 155 11.36 -2.84 -14.16
CA TRP A 155 10.92 -3.87 -15.10
C TRP A 155 11.91 -4.00 -16.25
N HIS A 156 12.34 -2.90 -16.86
CA HIS A 156 13.31 -2.90 -17.95
C HIS A 156 14.66 -3.54 -17.57
N LYS A 157 15.11 -3.42 -16.31
CA LYS A 157 16.32 -4.09 -15.83
C LYS A 157 16.16 -5.61 -15.73
N THR A 158 14.94 -6.10 -15.57
CA THR A 158 14.62 -7.52 -15.42
C THR A 158 14.18 -8.16 -16.74
N ASP A 159 13.30 -7.48 -17.49
CA ASP A 159 12.81 -7.83 -18.82
C ASP A 159 12.65 -6.54 -19.64
N GLY A 160 13.73 -6.16 -20.34
CA GLY A 160 13.77 -4.96 -21.18
C GLY A 160 12.77 -5.00 -22.34
N ASN A 161 12.59 -6.18 -22.96
CA ASN A 161 11.72 -6.32 -24.13
C ASN A 161 10.26 -6.13 -23.74
N ALA A 162 9.81 -6.77 -22.67
CA ALA A 162 8.44 -6.63 -22.19
C ALA A 162 8.16 -5.20 -21.72
N ALA A 163 9.09 -4.57 -20.97
CA ALA A 163 8.94 -3.18 -20.54
C ALA A 163 8.85 -2.19 -21.72
N ILE A 164 9.68 -2.36 -22.76
CA ILE A 164 9.63 -1.54 -23.97
C ILE A 164 8.33 -1.76 -24.73
N ALA A 165 7.91 -3.02 -24.90
CA ALA A 165 6.67 -3.35 -25.60
C ALA A 165 5.46 -2.71 -24.92
N TRP A 166 5.34 -2.88 -23.60
CA TRP A 166 4.28 -2.27 -22.82
C TRP A 166 4.35 -0.74 -22.90
N ALA A 167 5.51 -0.12 -22.71
CA ALA A 167 5.64 1.34 -22.78
C ALA A 167 5.31 1.92 -24.17
N THR A 168 5.60 1.17 -25.24
CA THR A 168 5.29 1.57 -26.62
C THR A 168 3.78 1.48 -26.89
N GLN A 169 3.14 0.40 -26.44
CA GLN A 169 1.69 0.23 -26.58
C GLN A 169 0.90 1.28 -25.80
N ASN A 170 1.47 1.78 -24.71
CA ASN A 170 0.83 2.65 -23.73
C ASN A 170 1.36 4.10 -23.78
N SER A 171 2.01 4.51 -24.88
CA SER A 171 2.73 5.78 -24.94
C SER A 171 1.86 7.02 -24.72
N ASP A 172 0.58 6.94 -25.09
CA ASP A 172 -0.32 8.11 -25.13
C ASP A 172 -0.68 8.64 -23.74
N PHE A 173 -0.60 7.79 -22.70
CA PHE A 173 -0.91 8.18 -21.32
C PHE A 173 0.32 8.18 -20.40
N LEU A 174 1.50 7.85 -20.92
CA LEU A 174 2.72 7.83 -20.14
C LEU A 174 3.39 9.22 -20.11
N PRO A 175 3.88 9.66 -18.93
CA PRO A 175 4.67 10.87 -18.85
C PRO A 175 5.93 10.79 -19.72
N ALA A 176 6.26 11.88 -20.42
CA ALA A 176 7.40 11.93 -21.34
C ALA A 176 8.73 11.50 -20.67
N LYS A 177 8.89 11.78 -19.36
CA LYS A 177 10.08 11.35 -18.60
C LYS A 177 10.13 9.84 -18.39
N ALA A 178 9.00 9.17 -18.23
CA ALA A 178 8.93 7.71 -18.11
C ALA A 178 9.31 7.05 -19.46
N LEU A 179 8.75 7.55 -20.57
CA LEU A 179 9.06 7.06 -21.93
C LEU A 179 10.54 7.23 -22.29
N LYS A 180 11.12 8.40 -22.02
CA LYS A 180 12.53 8.70 -22.32
C LYS A 180 13.52 7.77 -21.61
N GLY A 181 13.13 7.20 -20.46
CA GLY A 181 13.96 6.27 -19.68
C GLY A 181 13.99 4.85 -20.25
N ILE A 182 12.99 4.47 -21.03
CA ILE A 182 12.74 3.08 -21.45
C ILE A 182 12.93 2.90 -22.95
N LEU A 183 12.43 3.84 -23.75
CA LEU A 183 12.44 3.68 -25.20
C LEU A 183 13.86 3.87 -25.76
N PRO A 184 14.27 3.01 -26.72
CA PRO A 184 15.55 3.17 -27.39
C PRO A 184 15.60 4.51 -28.12
N ARG A 185 16.75 5.20 -28.04
CA ARG A 185 16.93 6.46 -28.76
C ARG A 185 16.74 6.21 -30.26
N PRO A 186 16.00 7.07 -30.99
CA PRO A 186 15.88 6.92 -32.43
C PRO A 186 17.28 6.94 -33.04
N LYS A 187 17.62 5.90 -33.81
CA LYS A 187 18.89 5.86 -34.54
C LYS A 187 18.90 7.05 -35.49
N LYS A 188 19.81 8.01 -35.28
CA LYS A 188 20.04 9.10 -36.24
C LYS A 188 20.35 8.45 -37.58
N LYS A 189 19.49 8.65 -38.59
CA LYS A 189 19.81 8.26 -39.97
C LYS A 189 21.12 8.99 -40.33
N LYS A 190 22.19 8.22 -40.61
CA LYS A 190 23.40 8.80 -41.19
C LYS A 190 22.99 9.40 -42.53
N LYS A 191 23.24 10.70 -42.70
CA LYS A 191 23.12 11.39 -43.99
C LYS A 191 24.25 10.93 -44.89
#